data_AF-A0A813JKC6-F1
#
_entry.id   AF-A0A813JKC6-F1
#
_cell.length_a   1.000
_cell.length_b   1.000
_cell.length_c   1.000
_cell.angle_alpha   90.00
_cell.angle_beta   90.00
_cell.angle_gamma   90.00
#
_symmetry.space_group_name_H-M   'P 1'
#
loop_
_entity.id
_entity.type
_entity.pdbx_description
1 polymer ?
#
loop_
_entity_poly.entity_id
_entity_poly.type
_entity_poly.pdbx_seq_one_letter_code
_entity_poly.pdbx_strand_id
1 'polypeptide(L)'
;MGASGSAAPAVAVLGLEAAALGSANYPRPEAAPEIGYGTAGFRTAADVLDNVMYRMGILAALRSKALDGKSVGVMITASHNPERDNGVKLVEPMGEMLPQEWEAHATKLANTPDDRLAIVLEELVKLLGIDLNINAIVVVGRDTRSSSVRLALALCDGAGALRPSLVRSIGVVTTPQLHYVVRCQTDPTFGSPSVLGYQ
;
A
#
# COMPACT_ATOMS: atom_id res chain seq x y z
N MET A 1 -12.87 22.20 39.10
CA MET A 1 -11.58 22.10 38.37
C MET A 1 -11.73 21.02 37.32
N GLY A 2 -12.01 21.43 36.08
CA GLY A 2 -12.22 20.52 34.96
C GLY A 2 -10.89 20.07 34.38
N ALA A 3 -10.73 18.75 34.22
CA ALA A 3 -9.75 18.19 33.31
C ALA A 3 -10.49 17.88 32.00
N SER A 4 -10.52 18.83 31.08
CA SER A 4 -10.88 18.57 29.69
C SER A 4 -9.73 17.80 29.05
N GLY A 5 -9.81 16.47 29.08
CA GLY A 5 -8.93 15.63 28.29
C GLY A 5 -9.20 15.89 26.81
N SER A 6 -8.32 16.67 26.17
CA SER A 6 -8.28 16.82 24.72
C SER A 6 -8.01 15.44 24.12
N ALA A 7 -9.04 14.79 23.57
CA ALA A 7 -8.83 13.62 22.73
C ALA A 7 -7.87 14.01 21.59
N ALA A 8 -6.82 13.22 21.38
CA ALA A 8 -5.98 13.41 20.21
C ALA A 8 -6.87 13.36 18.95
N PRO A 9 -6.65 14.23 17.95
CA PRO A 9 -7.45 14.19 16.72
C PRO A 9 -7.38 12.77 16.13
N ALA A 10 -8.51 12.23 15.66
CA ALA A 10 -8.63 10.83 15.20
C ALA A 10 -7.52 10.40 14.21
N VAL A 11 -6.99 11.35 13.45
CA VAL A 11 -5.85 11.19 12.55
C VAL A 11 -4.57 10.75 13.27
N ALA A 12 -4.24 11.38 14.39
CA ALA A 12 -3.04 11.07 15.16
C ALA A 12 -3.12 9.66 15.78
N VAL A 13 -4.33 9.23 16.17
CA VAL A 13 -4.55 7.90 16.75
C VAL A 13 -4.38 6.79 15.70
N LEU A 14 -4.98 6.95 14.51
CA LEU A 14 -4.86 5.97 13.43
C LEU A 14 -3.43 5.84 12.89
N GLY A 15 -2.74 6.98 12.72
CA GLY A 15 -1.33 6.98 12.31
C GLY A 15 -0.42 6.29 13.33
N LEU A 16 -0.68 6.49 14.63
CA LEU A 16 0.05 5.84 15.71
C LEU A 16 -0.21 4.33 15.78
N GLU A 17 -1.48 3.90 15.64
CA GLU A 17 -1.85 2.48 15.64
C GLU A 17 -1.21 1.75 14.44
N ALA A 18 -1.32 2.31 13.24
CA ALA A 18 -0.68 1.76 12.04
C ALA A 18 0.84 1.70 12.19
N ALA A 19 1.48 2.73 12.74
CA ALA A 19 2.91 2.69 12.98
C ALA A 19 3.30 1.61 14.00
N ALA A 20 2.58 1.51 15.12
CA ALA A 20 2.86 0.51 16.16
C ALA A 20 2.70 -0.93 15.66
N LEU A 21 1.64 -1.21 14.88
CA LEU A 21 1.44 -2.52 14.25
C LEU A 21 2.55 -2.85 13.26
N GLY A 22 3.00 -1.86 12.48
CA GLY A 22 4.13 -1.97 11.57
C GLY A 22 5.42 -2.32 12.30
N SER A 23 5.80 -1.56 13.31
CA SER A 23 7.04 -1.79 14.08
C SER A 23 7.03 -3.14 14.81
N ALA A 24 5.87 -3.60 15.30
CA ALA A 24 5.76 -4.85 16.01
C ALA A 24 5.85 -6.09 15.11
N ASN A 25 5.25 -6.05 13.92
CA ASN A 25 5.09 -7.24 13.06
C ASN A 25 5.98 -7.21 11.81
N TYR A 26 6.35 -6.02 11.35
CA TYR A 26 7.10 -5.77 10.11
C TYR A 26 8.22 -4.73 10.34
N PRO A 27 9.11 -4.96 11.32
CA PRO A 27 10.13 -3.98 11.67
C PRO A 27 11.03 -3.70 10.48
N ARG A 28 11.41 -2.43 10.28
CA ARG A 28 12.46 -2.09 9.33
C ARG A 28 13.81 -2.42 9.95
N PRO A 29 14.64 -3.28 9.35
CA PRO A 29 16.00 -3.52 9.86
C PRO A 29 16.80 -2.22 9.88
N GLU A 30 17.52 -1.95 10.98
CA GLU A 30 18.30 -0.72 11.14
C GLU A 30 19.37 -0.57 10.03
N ALA A 31 20.00 -1.68 9.66
CA ALA A 31 20.99 -1.78 8.59
C ALA A 31 20.39 -1.91 7.18
N ALA A 32 19.07 -1.82 7.01
CA ALA A 32 18.45 -1.94 5.69
C ALA A 32 18.92 -0.79 4.78
N PRO A 33 19.40 -1.09 3.56
CA PRO A 33 19.80 -0.07 2.61
C PRO A 33 18.61 0.82 2.23
N GLU A 34 18.91 2.05 1.81
CA GLU A 34 17.88 2.87 1.18
C GLU A 34 17.42 2.25 -0.14
N ILE A 35 16.12 2.30 -0.38
CA ILE A 35 15.50 1.82 -1.61
C ILE A 35 14.65 2.91 -2.26
N GLY A 36 14.74 3.03 -3.58
CA GLY A 36 13.94 3.98 -4.36
C GLY A 36 12.71 3.31 -4.99
N TYR A 37 11.58 4.02 -5.01
CA TYR A 37 10.45 3.63 -5.85
C TYR A 37 10.73 4.10 -7.28
N GLY A 38 10.95 3.16 -8.19
CA GLY A 38 11.19 3.46 -9.61
C GLY A 38 9.95 3.26 -10.47
N THR A 39 10.11 3.40 -11.78
CA THR A 39 9.03 3.20 -12.79
C THR A 39 8.34 1.85 -12.69
N ALA A 40 9.01 0.85 -12.11
CA ALA A 40 8.50 -0.51 -11.94
C ALA A 40 8.19 -0.87 -10.49
N GLY A 41 8.10 0.14 -9.61
CA GLY A 41 7.94 0.01 -8.16
C GLY A 41 9.24 -0.31 -7.43
N PHE A 42 9.11 -0.83 -6.20
CA PHE A 42 10.25 -1.38 -5.47
C PHE A 42 10.59 -2.77 -5.98
N ARG A 43 11.89 -3.06 -6.17
CA ARG A 43 12.40 -4.39 -6.52
C ARG A 43 13.73 -4.64 -5.84
N THR A 44 13.82 -5.70 -5.05
CA THR A 44 15.04 -6.13 -4.35
C THR A 44 14.86 -7.56 -3.84
N ALA A 45 15.82 -8.06 -3.07
CA ALA A 45 15.72 -9.34 -2.38
C ALA A 45 14.45 -9.40 -1.50
N ALA A 46 13.76 -10.54 -1.53
CA ALA A 46 12.44 -10.66 -0.90
C ALA A 46 12.47 -10.64 0.64
N ASP A 47 13.61 -10.95 1.23
CA ASP A 47 13.88 -10.99 2.67
C ASP A 47 13.84 -9.61 3.35
N VAL A 48 14.07 -8.54 2.58
CA VAL A 48 14.04 -7.15 3.10
C VAL A 48 12.77 -6.39 2.72
N LEU A 49 11.75 -7.06 2.19
CA LEU A 49 10.54 -6.41 1.68
C LEU A 49 9.35 -6.39 2.65
N ASP A 50 9.40 -7.08 3.79
CA ASP A 50 8.26 -7.17 4.72
C ASP A 50 7.77 -5.79 5.21
N ASN A 51 8.67 -4.94 5.72
CA ASN A 51 8.32 -3.58 6.14
C ASN A 51 7.87 -2.71 4.96
N VAL A 52 8.48 -2.91 3.78
CA VAL A 52 8.15 -2.17 2.57
C VAL A 52 6.73 -2.49 2.13
N MET A 53 6.35 -3.77 2.11
CA MET A 53 5.01 -4.22 1.75
C MET A 53 3.96 -3.66 2.69
N TYR A 54 4.19 -3.74 4.00
CA TYR A 54 3.29 -3.16 5.00
C TYR A 54 3.05 -1.67 4.75
N ARG A 55 4.14 -0.91 4.57
CA ARG A 55 4.07 0.54 4.35
C ARG A 55 3.48 0.89 2.99
N MET A 56 3.65 0.05 1.96
CA MET A 56 2.96 0.21 0.67
C MET A 56 1.48 -0.12 0.75
N GLY A 57 1.06 -1.02 1.63
CA GLY A 57 -0.36 -1.22 1.97
C GLY A 57 -0.97 0.06 2.56
N ILE A 58 -0.28 0.67 3.54
CA ILE A 58 -0.68 1.96 4.13
C ILE A 58 -0.77 3.04 3.04
N LEU A 59 0.25 3.18 2.19
CA LEU A 59 0.25 4.18 1.12
C LEU A 59 -0.89 3.95 0.12
N ALA A 60 -1.18 2.70 -0.25
CA ALA A 60 -2.29 2.38 -1.14
C ALA A 60 -3.65 2.78 -0.53
N ALA A 61 -3.83 2.56 0.77
CA ALA A 61 -5.03 3.00 1.48
C ALA A 61 -5.12 4.54 1.54
N LEU A 62 -4.02 5.25 1.81
CA LEU A 62 -3.97 6.71 1.75
C LEU A 62 -4.27 7.24 0.34
N ARG A 63 -3.73 6.60 -0.70
CA ARG A 63 -3.99 6.96 -2.10
C ARG A 63 -5.46 6.80 -2.46
N SER A 64 -6.07 5.68 -2.06
CA SER A 64 -7.50 5.47 -2.28
C SER A 64 -8.34 6.53 -1.59
N LYS A 65 -8.04 6.87 -0.32
CA LYS A 65 -8.72 7.95 0.42
C LYS A 65 -8.54 9.32 -0.25
N ALA A 66 -7.34 9.63 -0.73
CA ALA A 66 -7.04 10.86 -1.48
C ALA A 66 -7.77 10.95 -2.83
N LEU A 67 -8.27 9.82 -3.35
CA LEU A 67 -9.03 9.71 -4.58
C LEU A 67 -10.51 9.41 -4.33
N ASP A 68 -11.05 9.90 -3.21
CA ASP A 68 -12.46 9.76 -2.82
C ASP A 68 -12.94 8.30 -2.72
N GLY A 69 -12.05 7.39 -2.29
CA GLY A 69 -12.36 5.98 -2.10
C GLY A 69 -12.34 5.14 -3.38
N LYS A 70 -11.79 5.68 -4.48
CA LYS A 70 -11.55 4.90 -5.71
C LYS A 70 -10.60 3.73 -5.45
N SER A 71 -10.77 2.66 -6.22
CA SER A 71 -9.95 1.45 -6.11
C SER A 71 -8.49 1.73 -6.48
N VAL A 72 -7.56 1.35 -5.62
CA VAL A 72 -6.12 1.36 -5.89
C VAL A 72 -5.63 -0.08 -5.93
N GLY A 73 -4.93 -0.45 -6.99
CA GLY A 73 -4.34 -1.77 -7.13
C GLY A 73 -2.93 -1.83 -6.54
N VAL A 74 -2.54 -3.01 -6.08
CA VAL A 74 -1.17 -3.31 -5.71
C VAL A 74 -0.75 -4.67 -6.23
N MET A 75 0.28 -4.70 -7.08
CA MET A 75 0.83 -5.92 -7.66
C MET A 75 2.11 -6.31 -6.95
N ILE A 76 2.16 -7.54 -6.44
CA ILE A 76 3.37 -8.14 -5.85
C ILE A 76 4.04 -9.01 -6.91
N THR A 77 5.16 -8.53 -7.44
CA THR A 77 5.95 -9.22 -8.44
C THR A 77 7.29 -8.53 -8.66
N ALA A 78 8.32 -9.30 -9.03
CA ALA A 78 9.53 -8.76 -9.63
C ALA A 78 9.67 -9.12 -11.12
N SER A 79 8.60 -9.56 -11.78
CA SER A 79 8.60 -9.84 -13.22
C SER A 79 9.75 -10.78 -13.62
N HIS A 80 10.71 -10.30 -14.42
CA HIS A 80 11.85 -11.08 -14.93
C HIS A 80 13.04 -11.21 -13.98
N ASN A 81 13.01 -10.59 -12.80
CA ASN A 81 14.09 -10.70 -11.82
C ASN A 81 14.30 -12.16 -11.32
N PRO A 82 15.47 -12.52 -10.78
CA PRO A 82 15.71 -13.82 -10.14
C PRO A 82 14.65 -14.19 -9.08
N GLU A 83 14.35 -15.48 -8.88
CA GLU A 83 13.28 -15.96 -7.96
C GLU A 83 13.43 -15.46 -6.52
N ARG A 84 14.67 -15.25 -6.04
CA ARG A 84 14.96 -14.71 -4.70
C ARG A 84 14.51 -13.26 -4.52
N ASP A 85 14.31 -12.52 -5.60
CA ASP A 85 13.83 -11.14 -5.56
C ASP A 85 12.30 -11.12 -5.49
N ASN A 86 11.75 -10.01 -5.02
CA ASN A 86 10.35 -9.69 -5.25
C ASN A 86 10.19 -8.17 -5.36
N GLY A 87 8.97 -7.69 -5.47
CA GLY A 87 8.70 -6.29 -5.64
C GLY A 87 7.23 -5.95 -5.49
N VAL A 88 6.97 -4.65 -5.44
CA VAL A 88 5.62 -4.11 -5.32
C VAL A 88 5.47 -2.87 -6.18
N LYS A 89 4.35 -2.78 -6.87
CA LYS A 89 3.93 -1.59 -7.62
C LYS A 89 2.46 -1.28 -7.40
N LEU A 90 2.14 0.00 -7.27
CA LEU A 90 0.78 0.51 -7.13
C LEU A 90 0.21 0.86 -8.50
N VAL A 91 -1.11 0.73 -8.62
CA VAL A 91 -1.90 0.94 -9.83
C VAL A 91 -3.04 1.90 -9.53
N GLU A 92 -3.14 2.95 -10.33
CA GLU A 92 -4.17 3.98 -10.21
C GLU A 92 -5.55 3.46 -10.64
N PRO A 93 -6.65 4.17 -10.28
CA PRO A 93 -8.01 3.69 -10.54
C PRO A 93 -8.33 3.38 -12.00
N MET A 94 -7.67 4.04 -12.95
CA MET A 94 -7.85 3.80 -14.39
C MET A 94 -6.85 2.81 -14.97
N GLY A 95 -6.10 2.10 -14.12
CA GLY A 95 -5.09 1.12 -14.52
C GLY A 95 -3.74 1.72 -14.88
N GLU A 96 -3.53 3.03 -14.65
CA GLU A 96 -2.23 3.68 -14.87
C GLU A 96 -1.25 3.34 -13.75
N MET A 97 0.02 3.69 -13.96
CA MET A 97 1.03 3.60 -12.91
C MET A 97 0.87 4.73 -11.90
N LEU A 98 1.42 4.54 -10.70
CA LEU A 98 1.47 5.56 -9.66
C LEU A 98 2.12 6.86 -10.18
N PRO A 99 1.54 8.05 -9.94
CA PRO A 99 2.14 9.31 -10.35
C PRO A 99 3.48 9.57 -9.66
N GLN A 100 4.41 10.23 -10.35
CA GLN A 100 5.77 10.49 -9.85
C GLN A 100 5.80 11.22 -8.49
N GLU A 101 4.86 12.13 -8.25
CA GLU A 101 4.73 12.81 -6.95
C GLU A 101 4.48 11.83 -5.80
N TRP A 102 3.74 10.73 -6.05
CA TRP A 102 3.46 9.67 -5.09
C TRP A 102 4.59 8.64 -4.99
N GLU A 103 5.40 8.46 -6.03
CA GLU A 103 6.62 7.64 -5.96
C GLU A 103 7.61 8.19 -4.91
N ALA A 104 7.71 9.52 -4.78
CA ALA A 104 8.51 10.17 -3.75
C ALA A 104 7.97 9.87 -2.34
N HIS A 105 6.64 9.86 -2.16
CA HIS A 105 6.02 9.49 -0.90
C HIS A 105 6.21 8.00 -0.56
N ALA A 106 6.13 7.12 -1.56
CA ALA A 106 6.46 5.71 -1.41
C ALA A 106 7.89 5.51 -0.95
N THR A 107 8.84 6.18 -1.63
CA THR A 107 10.26 6.17 -1.28
C THR A 107 10.49 6.67 0.15
N LYS A 108 9.89 7.81 0.53
CA LYS A 108 9.99 8.34 1.89
C LYS A 108 9.50 7.30 2.91
N LEU A 109 8.29 6.79 2.75
CA LEU A 109 7.70 5.83 3.69
C LEU A 109 8.51 4.54 3.82
N ALA A 110 8.97 3.95 2.72
CA ALA A 110 9.74 2.71 2.76
C ALA A 110 11.04 2.85 3.57
N ASN A 111 11.67 4.03 3.53
CA ASN A 111 12.94 4.31 4.20
C ASN A 111 12.81 4.91 5.60
N THR A 112 11.62 5.37 6.01
CA THR A 112 11.39 5.96 7.34
C THR A 112 11.80 4.99 8.47
N PRO A 113 12.62 5.39 9.45
CA PRO A 113 12.83 4.59 10.66
C PRO A 113 11.52 4.31 11.42
N ASP A 114 11.42 3.17 12.09
CA ASP A 114 10.16 2.74 12.73
C ASP A 114 9.64 3.74 13.77
N ASP A 115 10.55 4.33 14.57
CA ASP A 115 10.25 5.37 15.57
C ASP A 115 9.77 6.70 14.97
N ARG A 116 9.95 6.90 13.66
CA ARG A 116 9.51 8.07 12.90
C ARG A 116 8.27 7.83 12.05
N LEU A 117 7.81 6.57 11.93
CA LEU A 117 6.75 6.21 11.00
C LEU A 117 5.43 6.94 11.29
N ALA A 118 5.01 7.01 12.55
CA ALA A 118 3.77 7.69 12.96
C ALA A 118 3.78 9.18 12.56
N ILE A 119 4.91 9.86 12.80
CA ILE A 119 5.08 11.28 12.50
C ILE A 119 5.01 11.52 10.99
N VAL A 120 5.71 10.69 10.21
CA VAL A 120 5.71 10.82 8.74
C VAL A 120 4.32 10.57 8.15
N LEU A 121 3.55 9.62 8.69
CA LEU A 121 2.18 9.36 8.26
C LEU A 121 1.27 10.57 8.55
N GLU A 122 1.37 11.15 9.75
CA GLU A 122 0.60 12.33 10.13
C GLU A 122 0.94 13.54 9.25
N GLU A 123 2.23 13.78 8.99
CA GLU A 123 2.69 14.82 8.07
C GLU A 123 2.12 14.63 6.67
N LEU A 124 2.14 13.39 6.15
CA LEU A 124 1.68 13.07 4.81
C LEU A 124 0.17 13.28 4.66
N VAL A 125 -0.62 12.83 5.65
CA VAL A 125 -2.07 13.04 5.68
C VAL A 125 -2.41 14.53 5.67
N LYS A 126 -1.72 15.33 6.50
CA LYS A 126 -1.90 16.78 6.56
C LYS A 126 -1.50 17.48 5.25
N LEU A 127 -0.32 17.13 4.73
CA LEU A 127 0.23 17.72 3.50
C LEU A 127 -0.70 17.51 2.31
N LEU A 128 -1.26 16.31 2.19
CA LEU A 128 -2.10 15.92 1.05
C LEU A 128 -3.60 16.16 1.29
N GLY A 129 -3.99 16.69 2.46
CA GLY A 129 -5.37 16.98 2.79
C GLY A 129 -6.28 15.74 2.79
N ILE A 130 -5.75 14.58 3.20
CA ILE A 130 -6.46 13.29 3.09
C ILE A 130 -7.50 13.16 4.21
N ASP A 131 -8.76 12.96 3.84
CA ASP A 131 -9.81 12.60 4.80
C ASP A 131 -9.72 11.10 5.15
N LEU A 132 -9.31 10.81 6.38
CA LEU A 132 -9.17 9.44 6.85
C LEU A 132 -10.50 8.71 7.06
N ASN A 133 -11.63 9.42 7.09
CA ASN A 133 -12.96 8.81 7.23
C ASN A 133 -13.47 8.16 5.94
N ILE A 134 -12.91 8.53 4.79
CA ILE A 134 -13.23 7.92 3.49
C ILE A 134 -12.88 6.44 3.54
N ASN A 135 -13.77 5.56 3.09
CA ASN A 135 -13.48 4.13 3.03
C ASN A 135 -12.47 3.85 1.90
N ALA A 136 -11.27 3.38 2.25
CA ALA A 136 -10.29 2.97 1.24
C ALA A 136 -10.73 1.68 0.54
N ILE A 137 -10.37 1.51 -0.73
CA ILE A 137 -10.53 0.27 -1.49
C ILE A 137 -9.18 -0.10 -2.08
N VAL A 138 -8.60 -1.20 -1.60
CA VAL A 138 -7.30 -1.71 -2.06
C VAL A 138 -7.46 -3.10 -2.64
N VAL A 139 -6.98 -3.31 -3.87
CA VAL A 139 -7.00 -4.61 -4.56
C VAL A 139 -5.60 -5.16 -4.68
N VAL A 140 -5.38 -6.36 -4.14
CA VAL A 140 -4.05 -6.96 -4.07
C VAL A 140 -3.97 -8.17 -4.99
N GLY A 141 -3.02 -8.15 -5.92
CA GLY A 141 -2.67 -9.28 -6.78
C GLY A 141 -1.22 -9.67 -6.58
N ARG A 142 -0.90 -10.94 -6.85
CA ARG A 142 0.49 -11.43 -6.78
C ARG A 142 0.83 -12.39 -7.90
N ASP A 143 2.12 -12.54 -8.15
CA ASP A 143 2.64 -13.66 -8.95
C ASP A 143 2.82 -14.95 -8.10
N THR A 144 3.50 -15.93 -8.69
CA THR A 144 3.72 -17.26 -8.12
C THR A 144 5.00 -17.38 -7.29
N ARG A 145 5.78 -16.30 -7.08
CA ARG A 145 7.03 -16.39 -6.29
C ARG A 145 6.74 -16.92 -4.90
N SER A 146 7.65 -17.74 -4.39
CA SER A 146 7.51 -18.36 -3.06
C SER A 146 7.28 -17.33 -1.93
N SER A 147 7.92 -16.16 -2.02
CA SER A 147 7.77 -15.05 -1.06
C SER A 147 6.47 -14.26 -1.19
N SER A 148 5.75 -14.36 -2.32
CA SER A 148 4.61 -13.51 -2.63
C SER A 148 3.42 -13.69 -1.68
N VAL A 149 3.24 -14.88 -1.08
CA VAL A 149 2.18 -15.10 -0.08
C VAL A 149 2.44 -14.30 1.19
N ARG A 150 3.65 -14.41 1.76
CA ARG A 150 4.05 -13.67 2.97
C ARG A 150 4.00 -12.16 2.74
N LEU A 151 4.50 -11.71 1.58
CA LEU A 151 4.50 -10.29 1.21
C LEU A 151 3.08 -9.74 1.02
N ALA A 152 2.16 -10.54 0.48
CA ALA A 152 0.75 -10.15 0.37
C ALA A 152 0.07 -10.00 1.72
N LEU A 153 0.41 -10.85 2.71
CA LEU A 153 -0.11 -10.70 4.08
C LEU A 153 0.36 -9.37 4.70
N ALA A 154 1.67 -9.08 4.65
CA ALA A 154 2.21 -7.82 5.15
C ALA A 154 1.52 -6.60 4.51
N LEU A 155 1.32 -6.66 3.20
CA LEU A 155 0.64 -5.60 2.46
C LEU A 155 -0.82 -5.42 2.87
N CYS A 156 -1.57 -6.51 2.98
CA CYS A 156 -2.97 -6.47 3.41
C CYS A 156 -3.11 -5.92 4.84
N ASP A 157 -2.22 -6.29 5.75
CA ASP A 157 -2.22 -5.80 7.13
C ASP A 157 -1.95 -4.29 7.17
N GLY A 158 -1.02 -3.80 6.35
CA GLY A 158 -0.77 -2.36 6.20
C GLY A 158 -1.97 -1.60 5.63
N ALA A 159 -2.58 -2.12 4.57
CA ALA A 159 -3.77 -1.51 3.97
C ALA A 159 -4.98 -1.51 4.93
N GLY A 160 -5.12 -2.55 5.75
CA GLY A 160 -6.18 -2.71 6.73
C GLY A 160 -5.99 -1.90 8.02
N ALA A 161 -4.77 -1.44 8.31
CA ALA A 161 -4.47 -0.65 9.51
C ALA A 161 -5.12 0.75 9.49
N LEU A 162 -5.30 1.35 8.30
CA LEU A 162 -5.95 2.66 8.14
C LEU A 162 -7.47 2.56 7.94
N ARG A 163 -8.19 2.19 8.99
CA ARG A 163 -9.65 2.02 8.96
C ARG A 163 -10.38 3.37 8.78
N PRO A 164 -11.54 3.40 8.08
CA PRO A 164 -12.15 2.29 7.33
C PRO A 164 -11.36 1.97 6.05
N SER A 165 -11.20 0.67 5.77
CA SER A 165 -10.48 0.15 4.61
C SER A 165 -11.05 -1.20 4.20
N LEU A 166 -11.37 -1.35 2.92
CA LEU A 166 -11.75 -2.59 2.26
C LEU A 166 -10.55 -3.11 1.47
N VAL A 167 -9.94 -4.18 1.97
CA VAL A 167 -8.81 -4.85 1.31
C VAL A 167 -9.31 -6.14 0.63
N ARG A 168 -9.09 -6.27 -0.67
CA ARG A 168 -9.47 -7.46 -1.45
C ARG A 168 -8.26 -8.08 -2.14
N SER A 169 -7.82 -9.23 -1.65
CA SER A 169 -6.86 -10.07 -2.37
C SER A 169 -7.57 -10.86 -3.47
N ILE A 170 -7.07 -10.77 -4.71
CA ILE A 170 -7.56 -11.54 -5.87
C ILE A 170 -6.64 -12.71 -6.22
N GLY A 171 -5.67 -13.02 -5.35
CA GLY A 171 -4.82 -14.19 -5.46
C GLY A 171 -3.74 -14.08 -6.54
N VAL A 172 -3.47 -15.21 -7.20
CA VAL A 172 -2.46 -15.31 -8.26
C VAL A 172 -3.03 -14.77 -9.56
N VAL A 173 -2.44 -13.68 -10.05
CA VAL A 173 -2.86 -13.01 -11.28
C VAL A 173 -1.64 -12.53 -12.05
N THR A 174 -1.81 -12.33 -13.34
CA THR A 174 -0.83 -11.58 -14.13
C THR A 174 -0.92 -10.09 -13.80
N THR A 175 0.15 -9.34 -14.08
CA THR A 175 0.12 -7.87 -13.97
C THR A 175 -1.06 -7.26 -14.75
N PRO A 176 -1.28 -7.56 -16.05
CA PRO A 176 -2.40 -6.98 -16.80
C PRO A 176 -3.77 -7.29 -16.21
N GLN A 177 -3.97 -8.50 -15.67
CA GLN A 177 -5.23 -8.87 -15.01
C GLN A 177 -5.52 -8.00 -13.78
N LEU A 178 -4.51 -7.68 -12.96
CA LEU A 178 -4.73 -6.75 -11.85
C LEU A 178 -5.15 -5.37 -12.36
N HIS A 179 -4.43 -4.82 -13.34
CA HIS A 179 -4.73 -3.51 -13.92
C HIS A 179 -6.16 -3.48 -14.51
N TYR A 180 -6.55 -4.55 -15.20
CA TYR A 180 -7.91 -4.72 -15.71
C TYR A 180 -8.97 -4.68 -14.60
N VAL A 181 -8.79 -5.50 -13.55
CA VAL A 181 -9.76 -5.56 -12.44
C VAL A 181 -9.91 -4.20 -11.76
N VAL A 182 -8.81 -3.50 -11.51
CA VAL A 182 -8.82 -2.15 -10.89
C VAL A 182 -9.59 -1.16 -11.78
N ARG A 183 -9.28 -1.14 -13.09
CA ARG A 183 -9.96 -0.26 -14.04
C ARG A 183 -11.45 -0.56 -14.13
N CYS A 184 -11.85 -1.81 -14.26
CA CYS A 184 -13.27 -2.19 -14.34
C CYS A 184 -14.09 -1.81 -13.09
N GLN A 185 -13.46 -1.70 -11.92
CA GLN A 185 -14.16 -1.21 -10.72
C GLN A 185 -14.45 0.29 -10.76
N THR A 186 -13.59 1.05 -11.42
CA THR A 186 -13.72 2.51 -11.57
C THR A 186 -14.57 2.85 -12.79
N ASP A 187 -14.40 2.11 -13.88
CA ASP A 187 -15.08 2.24 -15.16
C ASP A 187 -15.75 0.91 -15.53
N PRO A 188 -17.02 0.71 -15.14
CA PRO A 188 -17.77 -0.52 -15.45
C PRO A 188 -17.99 -0.76 -16.95
N THR A 189 -17.78 0.26 -17.80
CA THR A 189 -17.90 0.10 -19.26
C THR A 189 -16.69 -0.62 -19.86
N PHE A 190 -15.57 -0.67 -19.14
CA PHE A 190 -14.37 -1.38 -19.56
C PHE A 190 -14.50 -2.91 -19.48
N GLY A 191 -15.40 -3.41 -18.62
CA GLY A 191 -15.69 -4.83 -18.47
C GLY A 191 -16.12 -5.24 -17.06
N SER A 192 -16.22 -6.55 -16.83
CA SER A 192 -16.57 -7.09 -15.52
C SER A 192 -15.36 -7.02 -14.57
N PRO A 193 -15.48 -6.51 -13.34
CA PRO A 193 -14.36 -6.33 -12.40
C PRO A 193 -13.93 -7.65 -11.73
N SER A 194 -13.56 -8.64 -12.53
CA SER A 194 -13.13 -9.96 -12.09
C SER A 194 -12.05 -10.54 -13.00
N VAL A 195 -11.27 -11.50 -12.49
CA VAL A 195 -10.25 -12.20 -13.28
C VAL A 195 -10.90 -12.97 -14.44
N LEU A 196 -12.11 -13.51 -14.25
CA LEU A 196 -12.88 -14.17 -15.31
C LEU A 196 -13.32 -13.18 -16.41
N GLY A 197 -13.59 -11.92 -16.06
CA GLY A 197 -13.95 -10.88 -17.03
C GLY A 197 -12.84 -10.52 -18.01
N TYR A 198 -11.58 -10.84 -17.69
CA TYR A 198 -10.41 -10.57 -18.55
C TYR A 198 -10.22 -11.63 -19.66
N GLN A 199 -10.89 -12.79 -19.55
CA GLN A 199 -10.78 -13.90 -20.52
C GLN A 199 -11.52 -13.59 -21.81
#